data_AF-A0A6M0AFD9-F1
#
_entry.id   AF-A0A6M0AFD9-F1
#
_cell.length_a   1.000
_cell.length_b   1.000
_cell.length_c   1.000
_cell.angle_alpha   90.00
_cell.angle_beta   90.00
_cell.angle_gamma   90.00
#
_symmetry.space_group_name_H-M   'P 1'
#
loop_
_entity.id
_entity.type
_entity.pdbx_description
1 polymer ?
#
loop_
_entity_poly.entity_id
_entity_poly.type
_entity_poly.pdbx_seq_one_letter_code
_entity_poly.pdbx_strand_id
1 'polypeptide(L)'
;MAIAGLVTLGIPHGAATAGNQFALCAKDLKAANITSEIASQACSEALQPEDLSLCVLKIKVLTSLAGQKALGACTRVRRPLELASCVIDIDKQIENINANSVLDHCRRSLLPEQFSECVIGLNSANVASPDKALNTCISVDQYPSQLS
;
A
#
# COMPACT_ATOMS: atom_id res chain seq x y z
N MET A 1 5.74 47.19 -42.20
CA MET A 1 6.12 45.86 -41.67
C MET A 1 6.41 46.03 -40.18
N ALA A 2 5.48 45.69 -39.30
CA ALA A 2 5.66 45.77 -37.85
C ALA A 2 5.75 44.35 -37.29
N ILE A 3 6.90 43.98 -36.72
CA ILE A 3 7.10 42.69 -36.05
C ILE A 3 6.65 42.84 -34.59
N ALA A 4 5.53 42.22 -34.25
CA ALA A 4 5.10 42.06 -32.86
C ALA A 4 5.81 40.83 -32.28
N GLY A 5 6.81 41.05 -31.42
CA GLY A 5 7.49 39.97 -30.69
C GLY A 5 6.75 39.66 -29.39
N LEU A 6 6.35 38.40 -29.19
CA LEU A 6 5.88 37.90 -27.89
C LEU A 6 7.08 37.51 -27.03
N VAL A 7 7.21 38.12 -25.85
CA VAL A 7 8.15 37.69 -24.81
C VAL A 7 7.43 36.69 -23.91
N THR A 8 7.86 35.42 -23.94
CA THR A 8 7.42 34.40 -22.98
C THR A 8 8.24 34.55 -21.70
N LEU A 9 7.59 35.01 -20.63
CA LEU A 9 8.18 35.01 -19.28
C LEU A 9 8.25 33.56 -18.78
N GLY A 10 9.47 33.00 -18.74
CA GLY A 10 9.73 31.72 -18.08
C GLY A 10 9.57 31.87 -16.57
N ILE A 11 8.56 31.23 -15.99
CA ILE A 11 8.39 31.17 -14.54
C ILE A 11 9.51 30.27 -13.98
N PRO A 12 10.34 30.76 -13.04
CA PRO A 12 11.30 29.90 -12.37
C PRO A 12 10.49 28.90 -11.54
N HIS A 13 10.50 27.64 -11.96
CA HIS A 13 9.99 26.54 -11.15
C HIS A 13 10.99 26.36 -10.01
N GLY A 14 10.79 27.10 -8.92
CA GLY A 14 11.52 26.87 -7.68
C GLY A 14 11.37 25.39 -7.33
N ALA A 15 12.49 24.69 -7.12
CA ALA A 15 12.47 23.32 -6.65
C ALA A 15 11.60 23.29 -5.39
N ALA A 16 10.48 22.58 -5.44
CA ALA A 16 9.72 22.29 -4.25
C ALA A 16 10.71 21.71 -3.22
N THR A 17 10.73 22.23 -1.99
CA THR A 17 11.36 21.52 -0.88
C THR A 17 10.46 20.30 -0.59
N ALA A 18 10.49 19.33 -1.49
CA ALA A 18 10.13 17.96 -1.16
C ALA A 18 11.17 17.55 -0.13
N GLY A 19 10.74 17.33 1.12
CA GLY A 19 11.61 16.72 2.11
C GLY A 19 12.25 15.49 1.47
N ASN A 20 13.56 15.30 1.67
CA ASN A 20 14.28 14.19 1.03
C ASN A 20 13.49 12.88 1.28
N GLN A 21 12.96 12.28 0.21
CA GLN A 21 12.06 11.12 0.27
C GLN A 21 12.67 9.93 1.03
N PHE A 22 13.99 9.80 1.01
CA PHE A 22 14.71 8.79 1.78
C PHE A 22 14.75 9.14 3.27
N ALA A 23 14.90 10.42 3.61
CA ALA A 23 14.84 10.88 5.00
C ALA A 23 13.43 10.73 5.59
N LEU A 24 12.37 10.98 4.81
CA LEU A 24 10.99 10.69 5.20
C LEU A 24 10.80 9.19 5.40
N CYS A 25 11.18 8.38 4.41
CA CYS A 25 11.11 6.93 4.50
C CYS A 25 11.79 6.37 5.76
N ALA A 26 13.02 6.81 6.04
CA ALA A 26 13.76 6.34 7.21
C ALA A 26 13.08 6.74 8.53
N LYS A 27 12.48 7.94 8.61
CA LYS A 27 11.74 8.39 9.80
C LYS A 27 10.48 7.56 10.02
N ASP A 28 9.72 7.32 8.95
CA ASP A 28 8.46 6.57 9.00
C ASP A 28 8.71 5.09 9.34
N LEU A 29 9.73 4.47 8.76
CA LEU A 29 10.12 3.10 9.12
C LEU A 29 10.56 3.01 10.58
N LYS A 30 11.30 4.00 11.10
CA LYS A 30 11.64 4.04 12.53
C LYS A 30 10.41 4.21 13.42
N ALA A 31 9.45 5.05 13.03
CA ALA A 31 8.17 5.18 13.73
C ALA A 31 7.36 3.87 13.71
N ALA A 32 7.54 3.05 12.67
CA ALA A 32 7.00 1.70 12.60
C ALA A 32 7.81 0.64 13.39
N ASN A 33 8.76 1.06 14.23
CA ASN A 33 9.66 0.20 15.02
C ASN A 33 10.65 -0.62 14.17
N ILE A 34 11.00 -0.17 12.96
CA ILE A 34 12.08 -0.75 12.16
C ILE A 34 13.42 -0.15 12.61
N THR A 35 14.43 -1.00 12.75
CA THR A 35 15.79 -0.57 13.12
C THR A 35 16.41 0.31 12.03
N SER A 36 17.30 1.24 12.39
CA SER A 36 17.97 2.11 11.43
C SER A 36 18.70 1.37 10.31
N GLU A 37 19.34 0.22 10.61
CA GLU A 37 20.01 -0.64 9.63
C GLU A 37 19.03 -1.09 8.52
N ILE A 38 17.97 -1.82 8.90
CA ILE A 38 16.94 -2.32 7.98
C ILE A 38 16.23 -1.16 7.27
N ALA A 39 15.94 -0.07 7.96
CA ALA A 39 15.30 1.10 7.35
C ALA A 39 16.19 1.73 6.27
N SER A 40 17.49 1.87 6.53
CA SER A 40 18.44 2.43 5.58
C SER A 40 18.52 1.59 4.31
N GLN A 41 18.62 0.27 4.46
CA GLN A 41 18.65 -0.67 3.35
C GLN A 41 17.35 -0.60 2.55
N ALA A 42 16.20 -0.79 3.20
CA ALA A 42 14.90 -0.83 2.53
C ALA A 42 14.58 0.47 1.79
N CYS A 43 14.85 1.63 2.39
CA CYS A 43 14.62 2.92 1.74
C CYS A 43 15.56 3.14 0.54
N SER A 44 16.81 2.67 0.61
CA SER A 44 17.77 2.80 -0.49
C SER A 44 17.45 1.89 -1.69
N GLU A 45 16.83 0.74 -1.45
CA GLU A 45 16.44 -0.23 -2.47
C GLU A 45 15.04 0.04 -3.06
N ALA A 46 14.24 0.89 -2.40
CA ALA A 46 12.88 1.20 -2.81
C ALA A 46 12.82 2.07 -4.07
N LEU A 47 12.05 1.63 -5.07
CA LEU A 47 11.75 2.45 -6.25
C LEU A 47 10.99 3.74 -5.88
N GLN A 48 10.08 3.65 -4.91
CA GLN A 48 9.30 4.76 -4.35
C GLN A 48 9.39 4.70 -2.81
N PRO A 49 10.41 5.32 -2.19
CA PRO A 49 10.64 5.23 -0.75
C PRO A 49 9.47 5.74 0.10
N GLU A 50 8.80 6.81 -0.36
CA GLU A 50 7.63 7.37 0.34
C GLU A 50 6.49 6.34 0.41
N ASP A 51 6.08 5.78 -0.73
CA ASP A 51 5.02 4.76 -0.80
C ASP A 51 5.33 3.52 0.05
N LEU A 52 6.59 3.05 0.00
CA LEU A 52 7.03 1.93 0.82
C LEU A 52 6.83 2.24 2.30
N SER A 53 7.36 3.39 2.75
CA SER A 53 7.32 3.75 4.16
C SER A 53 5.91 4.02 4.66
N LEU A 54 5.06 4.66 3.84
CA LEU A 54 3.67 4.92 4.16
C LEU A 54 2.86 3.63 4.25
N CYS A 55 3.10 2.66 3.36
CA CYS A 55 2.49 1.32 3.45
C CYS A 55 2.78 0.66 4.81
N VAL A 56 4.06 0.65 5.22
CA VAL A 56 4.48 0.03 6.47
C VAL A 56 3.91 0.75 7.69
N LEU A 57 4.01 2.08 7.70
CA LEU A 57 3.56 2.90 8.82
C LEU A 57 2.05 2.79 9.00
N LYS A 58 1.27 2.88 7.92
CA LYS A 58 -0.19 2.75 7.97
C LYS A 58 -0.61 1.39 8.53
N ILE A 59 -0.06 0.28 8.00
CA ILE A 59 -0.37 -1.06 8.51
C ILE A 59 0.00 -1.17 10.00
N LYS A 60 1.18 -0.69 10.40
CA LYS A 60 1.64 -0.77 11.80
C LYS A 60 0.77 0.02 12.77
N VAL A 61 0.29 1.19 12.38
CA VAL A 61 -0.48 2.10 13.25
C VAL A 61 -1.96 1.72 13.29
N LEU A 62 -2.51 1.20 12.18
CA LEU A 62 -3.94 1.00 12.02
C LEU A 62 -4.40 -0.46 12.15
N THR A 63 -3.47 -1.39 12.38
CA THR A 63 -3.76 -2.81 12.63
C THR A 63 -2.88 -3.35 13.76
N SER A 64 -3.12 -4.59 14.20
CA SER A 64 -2.26 -5.25 15.20
C SER A 64 -0.95 -5.83 14.63
N LEU A 65 -0.65 -5.64 13.34
CA LEU A 65 0.52 -6.22 12.67
C LEU A 65 1.84 -5.57 13.11
N ALA A 66 2.90 -6.37 13.17
CA ALA A 66 4.25 -5.88 13.43
C ALA A 66 4.80 -5.13 12.21
N GLY A 67 5.57 -4.05 12.44
CA GLY A 67 6.14 -3.22 11.36
C GLY A 67 7.04 -4.04 10.43
N GLN A 68 7.83 -4.97 10.99
CA GLN A 68 8.70 -5.87 10.23
C GLN A 68 7.89 -6.77 9.29
N LYS A 69 6.72 -7.23 9.73
CA LYS A 69 5.84 -8.07 8.92
C LYS A 69 5.23 -7.24 7.77
N ALA A 70 4.78 -6.03 8.07
CA ALA A 70 4.31 -5.06 7.07
C ALA A 70 5.41 -4.71 6.07
N LEU A 71 6.62 -4.40 6.52
CA LEU A 71 7.78 -4.11 5.66
C LEU A 71 8.06 -5.25 4.70
N GLY A 72 8.10 -6.50 5.21
CA GLY A 72 8.28 -7.65 4.34
C GLY A 72 7.20 -7.76 3.25
N ALA A 73 5.95 -7.42 3.55
CA ALA A 73 4.88 -7.45 2.55
C ALA A 73 4.97 -6.28 1.56
N CYS A 74 5.16 -5.05 2.05
CA CYS A 74 5.21 -3.83 1.24
C CYS A 74 6.37 -3.82 0.25
N THR A 75 7.52 -4.42 0.57
CA THR A 75 8.67 -4.51 -0.36
C THR A 75 8.48 -5.53 -1.49
N ARG A 76 7.48 -6.42 -1.39
CA ARG A 76 7.23 -7.51 -2.35
C ARG A 76 6.08 -7.22 -3.31
N VAL A 77 5.52 -6.01 -3.29
CA VAL A 77 4.39 -5.62 -4.15
C VAL A 77 4.75 -4.40 -4.99
N ARG A 78 4.08 -4.25 -6.13
CA ARG A 78 4.22 -3.08 -7.02
C ARG A 78 3.34 -1.91 -6.60
N ARG A 79 2.29 -2.15 -5.79
CA ARG A 79 1.29 -1.15 -5.35
C ARG A 79 1.21 -1.14 -3.81
N PRO A 80 2.22 -0.60 -3.09
CA PRO A 80 2.27 -0.67 -1.63
C PRO A 80 1.08 0.00 -0.94
N LEU A 81 0.59 1.13 -1.46
CA LEU A 81 -0.52 1.84 -0.83
C LEU A 81 -1.84 1.07 -0.91
N GLU A 82 -2.09 0.35 -2.00
CA GLU A 82 -3.28 -0.49 -2.14
C GLU A 82 -3.21 -1.75 -1.29
N LEU A 83 -2.01 -2.33 -1.14
CA LEU A 83 -1.79 -3.38 -0.15
C LEU A 83 -2.19 -2.87 1.25
N ALA A 84 -1.75 -1.68 1.63
CA ALA A 84 -2.07 -1.11 2.93
C ALA A 84 -3.58 -0.88 3.10
N SER A 85 -4.25 -0.24 2.13
CA SER A 85 -5.71 -0.06 2.16
C SER A 85 -6.44 -1.39 2.31
N CYS A 86 -6.14 -2.38 1.46
CA CYS A 86 -6.73 -3.71 1.51
C CYS A 86 -6.65 -4.35 2.91
N VAL A 87 -5.47 -4.29 3.53
CA VAL A 87 -5.25 -4.88 4.86
C VAL A 87 -6.04 -4.14 5.92
N ILE A 88 -5.98 -2.80 5.91
CA ILE A 88 -6.62 -1.95 6.92
C ILE A 88 -8.15 -2.05 6.83
N ASP A 89 -8.70 -2.06 5.61
CA ASP A 89 -10.14 -2.09 5.41
C ASP A 89 -10.74 -3.41 5.88
N ILE A 90 -10.10 -4.54 5.54
CA ILE A 90 -10.53 -5.86 6.00
C ILE A 90 -10.38 -5.99 7.53
N ASP A 91 -9.22 -5.62 8.09
CA ASP A 91 -8.93 -5.74 9.53
C ASP A 91 -9.90 -4.91 10.40
N LYS A 92 -10.32 -3.74 9.91
CA LYS A 92 -11.27 -2.87 10.62
C LYS A 92 -12.73 -3.28 10.48
N GLN A 93 -13.11 -3.88 9.37
CA GLN A 93 -14.52 -4.16 9.05
C GLN A 93 -14.96 -5.58 9.40
N ILE A 94 -14.02 -6.51 9.60
CA ILE A 94 -14.32 -7.90 9.92
C ILE A 94 -13.76 -8.25 11.29
N GLU A 95 -14.65 -8.39 12.26
CA GLU A 95 -14.28 -8.78 13.62
C GLU A 95 -13.65 -10.18 13.66
N ASN A 96 -12.69 -10.37 14.57
CA ASN A 96 -12.00 -11.64 14.83
C ASN A 96 -11.27 -12.24 13.62
N ILE A 97 -10.98 -11.46 12.57
CA ILE A 97 -10.19 -11.93 11.44
C ILE A 97 -8.70 -11.98 11.78
N ASN A 98 -7.98 -12.95 11.21
CA ASN A 98 -6.54 -13.04 11.39
C ASN A 98 -5.81 -12.04 10.47
N ALA A 99 -5.32 -10.94 11.04
CA ALA A 99 -4.59 -9.89 10.30
C ALA A 99 -3.38 -10.41 9.49
N ASN A 100 -2.70 -11.47 9.94
CA ASN A 100 -1.59 -12.06 9.18
C ASN A 100 -2.09 -12.80 7.94
N SER A 101 -3.24 -13.46 8.03
CA SER A 101 -3.91 -14.09 6.89
C SER A 101 -4.34 -13.02 5.88
N VAL A 102 -4.96 -11.94 6.35
CA VAL A 102 -5.35 -10.79 5.52
C VAL A 102 -4.16 -10.22 4.77
N LEU A 103 -3.04 -9.95 5.47
CA LEU A 103 -1.81 -9.44 4.87
C LEU A 103 -1.26 -10.35 3.76
N ASP A 104 -1.27 -11.67 3.96
CA ASP A 104 -0.81 -12.59 2.91
C ASP A 104 -1.73 -12.58 1.69
N HIS A 105 -3.05 -12.55 1.89
CA HIS A 105 -4.01 -12.53 0.80
C HIS A 105 -3.94 -11.20 0.01
N CYS A 106 -3.97 -10.05 0.69
CA CYS A 106 -3.84 -8.74 0.04
C CYS A 106 -2.53 -8.64 -0.75
N ARG A 107 -1.42 -9.22 -0.26
CA ARG A 107 -0.13 -9.25 -0.97
C ARG A 107 -0.15 -10.14 -2.20
N ARG A 108 -0.96 -11.21 -2.21
CA ARG A 108 -1.09 -12.15 -3.32
C ARG A 108 -2.11 -11.69 -4.36
N SER A 109 -3.03 -10.82 -3.98
CA SER A 109 -4.03 -10.23 -4.86
C SER A 109 -3.35 -9.38 -5.94
N LEU A 110 -3.87 -9.45 -7.17
CA LEU A 110 -3.47 -8.58 -8.27
C LEU A 110 -4.17 -7.20 -8.17
N LEU A 111 -5.32 -7.15 -7.49
CA LEU A 111 -6.20 -5.99 -7.38
C LEU A 111 -6.64 -5.82 -5.92
N PRO A 112 -5.74 -5.38 -5.01
CA PRO A 112 -6.00 -5.42 -3.56
C PRO A 112 -7.28 -4.71 -3.12
N GLU A 113 -7.62 -3.57 -3.75
CA GLU A 113 -8.86 -2.84 -3.43
C GLU A 113 -10.13 -3.63 -3.82
N GLN A 114 -10.16 -4.26 -5.00
CA GLN A 114 -11.30 -5.10 -5.39
C GLN A 114 -11.39 -6.36 -4.53
N PHE A 115 -10.23 -6.92 -4.16
CA PHE A 115 -10.17 -8.05 -3.24
C PHE A 115 -10.76 -7.69 -1.87
N SER A 116 -10.43 -6.54 -1.28
CA SER A 116 -11.03 -6.13 0.00
C SER A 116 -12.52 -5.91 -0.09
N GLU A 117 -13.01 -5.24 -1.14
CA GLU A 117 -14.44 -5.05 -1.36
C GLU A 117 -15.19 -6.40 -1.47
N CYS A 118 -14.63 -7.37 -2.19
CA CYS A 118 -15.18 -8.72 -2.29
C CYS A 118 -15.27 -9.40 -0.91
N VAL A 119 -14.18 -9.37 -0.13
CA VAL A 119 -14.12 -10.05 1.17
C VAL A 119 -15.11 -9.43 2.16
N ILE A 120 -15.14 -8.10 2.24
CA ILE A 120 -16.07 -7.34 3.09
C ILE A 120 -17.52 -7.57 2.67
N GLY A 121 -17.80 -7.54 1.36
CA GLY A 121 -19.13 -7.79 0.81
C GLY A 121 -19.66 -9.18 1.13
N LEU A 122 -18.87 -10.23 0.90
CA LEU A 122 -19.29 -11.62 1.18
C LEU A 122 -19.47 -11.87 2.69
N ASN A 123 -18.61 -11.29 3.53
CA ASN A 123 -18.72 -11.42 4.97
C ASN A 123 -19.94 -10.67 5.53
N SER A 124 -20.15 -9.41 5.12
CA SER A 124 -21.29 -8.59 5.57
C SER A 124 -22.65 -9.15 5.12
N ALA A 125 -22.71 -9.79 3.96
CA ALA A 125 -23.90 -10.51 3.49
C ALA A 125 -24.13 -11.86 4.20
N ASN A 126 -23.25 -12.26 5.13
CA ASN A 126 -23.29 -13.55 5.84
C ASN A 126 -23.33 -14.79 4.92
N VAL A 127 -22.79 -14.67 3.70
CA VAL A 127 -22.75 -15.79 2.73
C VAL A 127 -21.45 -16.62 2.83
N ALA A 128 -20.43 -16.08 3.50
CA ALA A 128 -19.17 -16.76 3.78
C ALA A 128 -18.61 -16.32 5.15
N SER A 129 -17.95 -17.22 5.87
CA SER A 129 -17.13 -16.85 7.03
C SER A 129 -15.91 -16.01 6.58
N PRO A 130 -15.27 -15.24 7.47
CA PRO A 130 -14.10 -14.43 7.14
C PRO A 130 -13.02 -15.18 6.34
N ASP A 131 -12.59 -16.35 6.83
CA ASP A 131 -11.59 -17.18 6.13
C ASP A 131 -12.09 -17.71 4.79
N LYS A 132 -13.38 -18.07 4.69
CA LYS A 132 -13.96 -18.54 3.43
C LYS A 132 -14.05 -17.41 2.41
N ALA A 133 -14.35 -16.18 2.84
CA ALA A 133 -14.38 -15.01 1.97
C ALA A 133 -12.98 -14.70 1.41
N LEU A 134 -11.94 -14.69 2.25
CA LEU A 134 -10.54 -14.51 1.83
C LEU A 134 -10.15 -15.51 0.72
N ASN A 135 -10.45 -16.80 0.92
CA ASN A 135 -10.12 -17.86 -0.04
C ASN A 135 -10.96 -17.81 -1.33
N THR A 136 -12.22 -17.39 -1.23
CA THR A 136 -13.11 -17.27 -2.39
C THR A 136 -12.69 -16.11 -3.29
N CYS A 137 -12.44 -14.94 -2.70
CA CYS A 137 -12.12 -13.73 -3.44
C CYS A 137 -10.75 -13.78 -4.10
N ILE A 138 -9.75 -14.41 -3.48
CA ILE A 138 -8.40 -14.49 -4.07
C ILE A 138 -8.36 -15.38 -5.31
N SER A 139 -9.30 -16.33 -5.42
CA SER A 139 -9.41 -17.23 -6.57
C SER A 139 -9.94 -16.51 -7.82
N VAL A 140 -10.74 -15.46 -7.63
CA VAL A 140 -11.27 -14.61 -8.72
C VAL A 140 -10.15 -13.74 -9.31
N ASP A 141 -9.30 -13.15 -8.46
CA ASP A 141 -8.13 -12.37 -8.89
C ASP A 141 -7.11 -13.20 -9.70
N GLN A 142 -7.08 -14.52 -9.47
CA GLN A 142 -6.20 -15.42 -10.20
C GLN A 142 -6.73 -15.80 -11.59
N TYR A 143 -8.01 -15.52 -11.88
CA TYR A 143 -8.57 -15.70 -13.21
C TYR A 143 -8.37 -14.38 -13.97
N PRO A 144 -7.51 -14.31 -15.00
CA PRO A 144 -7.46 -13.12 -15.83
C PRO A 144 -8.88 -12.88 -16.34
N SER A 145 -9.43 -11.70 -16.05
CA SER A 145 -10.71 -11.26 -16.60
C SER A 145 -10.64 -11.50 -18.10
N GLN A 146 -11.32 -12.56 -18.54
CA GLN A 146 -11.46 -12.92 -19.94
C GLN A 146 -12.05 -11.69 -20.62
N LEU A 147 -11.20 -11.01 -21.39
CA LEU A 147 -11.50 -10.11 -22.49
C LEU A 147 -13.00 -9.85 -22.65
N SER A 148 -13.48 -8.73 -22.09
CA SER A 148 -14.77 -8.13 -22.47
C SER A 148 -14.52 -6.83 -23.22
#